data_AF-A0A7C3WB65-F1
#
_entry.id   AF-A0A7C3WB65-F1
#
_cell.length_a   1.000
_cell.length_b   1.000
_cell.length_c   1.000
_cell.angle_alpha   90.00
_cell.angle_beta   90.00
_cell.angle_gamma   90.00
#
_symmetry.space_group_name_H-M   'P 1'
#
loop_
_entity.id
_entity.type
_entity.pdbx_description
1 polymer ?
#
loop_
_entity_poly.entity_id
_entity_poly.type
_entity_poly.pdbx_seq_one_letter_code
_entity_poly.pdbx_strand_id
1 'polypeptide(L)' 'MLPEEERMSAHVPLSPMVYLTIRRGKRAGQTFSAPGPAVTIGRVSDNSIVIDDPQVSRHHASITFEGGQWVLR' A
#
# COMPACT_ATOMS: atom_id res chain seq x y z
N MET A 1 -37.48 -21.92 1.15
CA MET A 1 -37.07 -20.64 1.76
C MET A 1 -35.66 -20.84 2.28
N LEU A 2 -34.66 -20.51 1.45
CA LEU A 2 -33.24 -20.60 1.79
C LEU A 2 -32.75 -19.18 2.11
N PRO A 3 -31.95 -18.99 3.17
CA PRO A 3 -31.57 -17.66 3.63
C PRO A 3 -30.74 -16.90 2.59
N GLU A 4 -30.89 -15.59 2.64
CA GLU A 4 -30.32 -14.56 1.76
C GLU A 4 -28.93 -14.09 2.14
N GLU A 5 -28.26 -14.86 3.00
CA GLU A 5 -26.96 -14.52 3.56
C GLU A 5 -25.79 -15.04 2.68
N GLU A 6 -26.05 -15.89 1.69
CA GLU A 6 -25.06 -16.37 0.70
C GLU A 6 -25.00 -15.53 -0.59
N ARG A 7 -25.06 -14.17 -0.51
CA ARG A 7 -24.91 -13.32 -1.71
C ARG A 7 -23.88 -12.19 -1.60
N MET A 8 -23.35 -11.86 -0.42
CA MET A 8 -22.36 -10.78 -0.31
C MET A 8 -20.93 -11.30 -0.45
N SER A 9 -20.63 -11.72 -1.68
CA SER A 9 -19.42 -11.38 -2.43
C SER A 9 -18.13 -11.23 -1.60
N ALA A 10 -17.62 -12.35 -1.08
CA ALA A 10 -16.19 -12.49 -0.81
C ALA A 10 -15.41 -12.67 -2.13
N HIS A 11 -15.69 -11.84 -3.13
CA HIS A 11 -14.67 -11.47 -4.09
C HIS A 11 -13.78 -10.48 -3.33
N VAL A 12 -12.86 -11.01 -2.53
CA VAL A 12 -11.64 -10.27 -2.23
C VAL A 12 -10.82 -10.47 -3.50
N PRO A 13 -10.77 -9.50 -4.44
CA PRO A 13 -9.73 -9.62 -5.45
C PRO A 13 -8.43 -9.74 -4.67
N LEU A 14 -7.54 -10.64 -5.08
CA LEU A 14 -6.18 -10.70 -4.55
C LEU A 14 -5.49 -9.39 -4.95
N SER A 15 -5.90 -8.29 -4.33
CA SER A 15 -5.36 -6.97 -4.54
C SER A 15 -3.91 -7.12 -4.15
N PRO A 16 -2.99 -6.88 -5.07
CA PRO A 16 -1.60 -7.12 -4.81
C PRO A 16 -1.22 -6.21 -3.62
N MET A 17 -0.70 -6.82 -2.55
CA MET A 17 -0.35 -6.10 -1.32
C MET A 17 1.12 -5.69 -1.38
N VAL A 18 1.39 -4.44 -1.08
CA VAL A 18 2.75 -3.93 -0.91
C VAL A 18 3.08 -3.83 0.56
N TYR A 19 4.26 -4.35 0.92
CA TYR A 19 4.82 -4.20 2.26
C TYR A 19 6.09 -3.34 2.18
N LEU A 20 6.10 -2.23 2.90
CA LEU A 20 7.27 -1.36 3.02
C LEU A 20 7.84 -1.45 4.43
N THR A 21 8.99 -2.09 4.57
CA THR A 21 9.72 -2.18 5.85
C THR A 21 10.84 -1.16 5.90
N ILE A 22 10.85 -0.34 6.94
CA ILE A 22 11.94 0.61 7.17
C ILE A 22 13.12 -0.15 7.75
N ARG A 23 14.22 -0.22 7.00
CA ARG A 23 15.43 -0.95 7.41
C ARG A 23 16.37 -0.12 8.30
N ARG A 24 16.35 1.21 8.18
CA ARG A 24 17.24 2.14 8.90
C ARG A 24 16.52 3.46 9.20
N GLY A 25 16.99 4.18 10.21
CA GLY A 25 16.42 5.46 10.66
C GLY A 25 15.60 5.35 11.95
N LYS A 26 14.94 6.44 12.35
CA LYS A 26 14.19 6.51 13.62
C LYS A 26 13.04 5.51 13.73
N ARG A 27 12.50 5.08 12.58
CA ARG A 27 11.40 4.12 12.49
C ARG A 27 11.84 2.73 11.99
N ALA A 28 13.12 2.39 12.13
CA ALA A 28 13.62 1.09 11.73
C ALA A 28 12.82 -0.04 12.40
N GLY A 29 12.43 -1.05 11.61
CA GLY A 29 11.56 -2.15 12.05
C GLY A 29 10.06 -1.91 11.82
N GLN A 30 9.64 -0.69 11.49
CA GLN A 30 8.26 -0.42 11.15
C GLN A 30 7.93 -0.92 9.74
N THR A 31 6.79 -1.61 9.61
CA THR A 31 6.27 -2.10 8.33
C THR A 31 4.94 -1.43 8.03
N PHE A 32 4.79 -0.94 6.80
CA PHE A 32 3.56 -0.40 6.26
C PHE A 32 2.99 -1.37 5.23
N SER A 33 1.67 -1.50 5.20
CA SER A 33 0.96 -2.29 4.19
C SER A 33 -0.06 -1.41 3.48
N ALA A 34 -0.06 -1.45 2.16
CA ALA A 34 -1.06 -0.78 1.34
C ALA A 34 -1.65 -1.77 0.32
N PRO A 35 -2.99 -1.87 0.23
CA PRO A 35 -3.64 -2.71 -0.77
C PRO A 35 -3.69 -2.01 -2.12
N GLY A 36 -3.50 -2.77 -3.20
CA GLY A 36 -3.85 -2.35 -4.56
C GLY A 36 -2.66 -2.24 -5.51
N PRO A 37 -2.95 -2.09 -6.81
CA PRO A 37 -1.94 -2.06 -7.86
C PRO A 37 -1.24 -0.70 -7.97
N ALA A 38 -1.56 0.29 -7.14
CA ALA A 38 -0.89 1.59 -7.14
C ALA A 38 -0.81 2.12 -5.70
N VAL A 39 0.40 2.37 -5.22
CA VAL A 39 0.71 2.77 -3.86
C VAL A 39 1.66 3.95 -3.92
N THR A 40 1.28 5.08 -3.33
CA THR A 40 2.16 6.26 -3.21
C THR A 40 2.80 6.31 -1.83
N ILE A 41 4.05 6.75 -1.77
CA ILE A 41 4.86 6.85 -0.56
C ILE A 41 5.33 8.30 -0.42
N GLY A 42 5.09 8.90 0.73
CA GLY A 42 5.56 10.25 1.00
C GLY A 42 5.21 10.75 2.39
N ARG A 43 5.52 12.02 2.68
CA ARG A 43 5.27 12.62 3.99
C ARG A 43 3.87 13.21 4.16
N VAL A 44 3.19 13.58 3.08
CA VAL A 44 1.82 14.14 3.20
C VAL A 44 0.78 13.04 3.32
N SER A 45 -0.34 13.35 3.94
CA SER A 45 -1.47 12.44 4.17
C SER A 45 -2.21 11.99 2.91
N ASP A 46 -1.90 12.60 1.76
CA ASP A 46 -2.44 12.21 0.45
C ASP A 46 -1.79 10.92 -0.09
N ASN A 47 -0.67 10.47 0.49
CA ASN A 47 -0.03 9.24 0.07
C ASN A 47 -0.66 8.00 0.70
N SER A 48 -0.66 6.88 -0.03
CA SER A 48 -1.10 5.57 0.49
C SER A 48 -0.29 5.13 1.71
N ILE A 49 1.03 5.38 1.69
CA ILE A 49 1.95 5.14 2.80
C ILE A 49 2.53 6.48 3.24
N VAL A 50 2.15 6.90 4.44
CA VAL A 50 2.59 8.15 5.04
C VAL A 50 3.79 7.91 5.96
N ILE A 51 4.90 8.54 5.62
CA ILE A 51 6.13 8.55 6.43
C ILE A 51 6.33 9.97 6.92
N ASP A 52 5.90 10.24 8.15
CA ASP A 52 6.12 11.53 8.81
C ASP A 52 7.60 11.69 9.21
N ASP A 53 8.45 11.95 8.21
CA ASP A 53 9.87 12.20 8.39
C ASP A 53 10.31 13.34 7.46
N PRO A 54 10.95 14.41 7.97
CA PRO A 54 11.35 15.57 7.17
C PRO A 54 12.32 15.24 6.03
N GLN A 55 13.03 14.10 6.07
CA GLN A 55 13.88 13.63 4.98
C GLN A 55 13.07 13.01 3.82
N VAL A 56 11.80 12.71 4.03
CA VAL A 56 10.89 12.18 3.02
C VAL A 56 10.18 13.33 2.31
N SER A 57 10.21 13.28 0.98
CA SER A 57 9.50 14.24 0.12
C SER A 57 8.00 14.14 0.31
N ARG A 58 7.26 15.21 -0.03
CA ARG A 58 5.79 15.19 -0.01
C ARG A 58 5.24 13.99 -0.79
N HIS A 59 5.72 13.80 -2.02
CA HIS A 59 5.55 12.57 -2.80
C HIS A 59 6.95 12.07 -3.11
N HIS A 60 7.36 10.97 -2.49
CA HIS A 60 8.74 10.50 -2.54
C HIS A 60 8.93 9.37 -3.54
N ALA A 61 7.98 8.43 -3.59
CA ALA A 61 8.00 7.34 -4.54
C ALA A 61 6.57 6.86 -4.81
N SER A 62 6.38 6.15 -5.91
CA SER A 62 5.15 5.46 -6.23
C SER A 62 5.46 4.05 -6.74
N ILE A 63 4.66 3.09 -6.31
CA ILE A 63 4.77 1.68 -6.70
C ILE A 63 3.51 1.34 -7.47
N THR A 64 3.66 0.85 -8.70
CA THR A 64 2.54 0.35 -9.49
C THR A 64 2.74 -1.10 -9.89
N PHE A 65 1.66 -1.86 -9.98
CA PHE A 65 1.65 -3.22 -10.49
C PHE A 65 1.13 -3.19 -11.93
N GLU A 66 2.03 -3.29 -12.89
CA GLU A 66 1.73 -3.19 -14.32
C GLU A 66 2.28 -4.44 -15.02
N GLY A 67 1.43 -5.13 -15.79
CA GLY A 67 1.85 -6.32 -16.56
C GLY A 67 2.36 -7.49 -15.73
N GLY A 68 1.93 -7.62 -14.46
CA GLY A 68 2.43 -8.67 -13.56
C GLY A 68 3.75 -8.33 -12.87
N GLN A 69 4.26 -7.11 -13.04
CA GLN A 69 5.50 -6.64 -12.42
C GLN A 69 5.26 -5.41 -11.56
N TRP A 70 6.00 -5.32 -10.45
CA TRP A 70 6.05 -4.12 -9.62
C TRP A 70 7.05 -3.13 -10.20
N VAL A 71 6.61 -1.91 -10.44
CA VAL A 71 7.42 -0.79 -10.94
C VAL A 71 7.48 0.28 -9.86
N LEU A 72 8.70 0.65 -9.47
CA LEU A 72 8.96 1.79 -8.58
C LEU A 72 9.30 3.02 -9.44
N ARG A 73 8.62 4.14 -9.18
CA ARG A 73 8.85 5.44 -9.82
C ARG A 73 9.12 6.51 -8.77
#